data_AF-A0A1Y0VNZ4-F1
#
_entry.id   AF-A0A1Y0VNZ4-F1
#
_cell.length_a   1.000
_cell.length_b   1.000
_cell.length_c   1.000
_cell.angle_alpha   90.00
_cell.angle_beta   90.00
_cell.angle_gamma   90.00
#
_symmetry.space_group_name_H-M   'P 1'
#
loop_
_entity.id
_entity.type
_entity.pdbx_description
1 polymer ?
#
loop_
_entity_poly.entity_id
_entity_poly.type
_entity_poly.pdbx_seq_one_letter_code
_entity_poly.pdbx_strand_id
1 'polypeptide(L)'
;MSTKIVQLEARADDSEIGLVKGEPFYVVTSADAVVGLDKFIAKQVVTYQPATETADGLMTAADKKKLNEIKTDPLDGLKFKSPGGSVFVLSVDNDGKPLFTKEESDVH
;
A
#
# COMPACT_ATOMS: atom_id res chain seq x y z
N MET A 1 3.26 -22.32 -21.15
CA MET A 1 4.31 -21.52 -21.83
C MET A 1 5.62 -22.28 -21.65
N SER A 2 6.30 -22.65 -22.73
CA SER A 2 7.58 -23.35 -22.64
C SER A 2 8.68 -22.35 -22.31
N THR A 3 9.33 -22.49 -21.15
CA THR A 3 10.45 -21.66 -20.75
C THR A 3 11.64 -22.01 -21.65
N LYS A 4 11.95 -21.16 -22.64
CA LYS A 4 13.17 -21.32 -23.43
C LYS A 4 14.35 -20.98 -22.52
N ILE A 5 15.03 -22.00 -22.04
CA ILE A 5 16.26 -21.83 -21.27
C ILE A 5 17.33 -21.34 -22.25
N VAL A 6 17.92 -20.18 -21.99
CA VAL A 6 19.04 -19.66 -22.78
C VAL A 6 20.30 -20.40 -22.33
N GLN A 7 20.67 -21.43 -23.09
CA GLN A 7 21.90 -22.19 -22.91
C GLN A 7 22.94 -21.62 -23.89
N LEU A 8 24.12 -21.25 -23.39
CA LEU A 8 25.22 -20.76 -24.21
C LEU A 8 26.21 -21.90 -24.48
N GLU A 9 27.05 -21.73 -25.50
CA GLU A 9 28.11 -22.67 -25.87
C GLU A 9 29.48 -22.01 -25.72
N ALA A 10 30.41 -22.70 -25.07
CA ALA A 10 31.76 -22.18 -24.86
C ALA A 10 32.53 -22.08 -26.19
N ARG A 11 33.00 -20.88 -26.53
CA ARG A 11 33.73 -20.64 -27.79
C ARG A 11 35.15 -21.21 -27.81
N ALA A 12 35.74 -21.36 -26.62
CA ALA A 12 37.10 -21.82 -26.40
C ALA A 12 37.21 -22.50 -25.02
N ASP A 13 38.32 -23.19 -24.80
CA ASP A 13 38.66 -23.71 -23.47
C ASP A 13 39.04 -22.55 -22.55
N ASP A 14 38.47 -22.53 -21.35
CA ASP A 14 38.79 -21.57 -20.30
C ASP A 14 38.90 -22.31 -18.96
N SER A 15 40.13 -22.56 -18.54
CA SER A 15 40.42 -23.33 -17.33
C SER A 15 40.15 -22.56 -16.03
N GLU A 16 40.04 -21.23 -16.05
CA GLU A 16 39.78 -20.44 -14.84
C GLU A 16 38.32 -20.58 -14.40
N ILE A 17 37.41 -20.68 -15.36
CA ILE A 17 35.97 -20.85 -15.13
C ILE A 17 35.46 -22.27 -15.47
N GLY A 18 36.38 -23.19 -15.80
CA GLY A 18 36.07 -24.61 -16.01
C GLY A 18 35.25 -24.91 -17.27
N LEU A 19 35.41 -24.12 -18.34
CA LEU A 19 34.71 -24.33 -19.60
C LEU A 19 35.59 -25.05 -20.63
N VAL A 20 35.00 -25.98 -21.38
CA VAL A 20 35.61 -26.66 -22.53
C VAL A 20 34.90 -26.23 -23.80
N LYS A 21 35.64 -25.99 -24.88
CA LYS A 21 35.11 -25.55 -26.16
C LYS A 21 34.01 -26.49 -26.66
N GLY A 22 32.88 -25.89 -27.02
CA GLY A 22 31.70 -26.61 -27.52
C GLY A 22 30.80 -27.17 -26.42
N GLU A 23 31.20 -27.09 -25.15
CA GLU A 23 30.32 -27.50 -24.06
C GLU A 23 29.27 -26.43 -23.75
N PRO A 24 28.04 -26.85 -23.46
CA PRO A 24 27.01 -25.93 -23.07
C PRO A 24 27.17 -25.50 -21.62
N PHE A 25 26.88 -24.23 -21.34
CA PHE A 25 26.90 -23.70 -19.98
C PHE A 25 25.72 -22.74 -19.74
N TYR A 26 25.44 -22.51 -18.46
CA TYR A 26 24.44 -21.56 -18.01
C TYR A 26 25.13 -20.42 -17.28
N VAL A 27 24.80 -19.20 -17.70
CA VAL A 27 25.30 -17.99 -17.03
C VAL A 27 24.49 -17.78 -15.76
N VAL A 28 25.18 -17.68 -14.63
CA VAL A 28 24.58 -17.15 -13.40
C VAL A 28 24.67 -15.64 -13.48
N THR A 29 23.53 -14.97 -13.53
CA THR A 29 23.43 -13.51 -13.61
C THR A 29 22.44 -13.00 -12.57
N SER A 30 22.69 -11.80 -12.06
CA SER A 30 21.71 -11.09 -11.24
C SER A 30 20.58 -10.56 -12.12
N ALA A 31 19.41 -10.29 -11.52
CA ALA A 31 18.21 -9.88 -12.25
C ALA A 31 18.36 -8.51 -12.95
N ASP A 32 19.14 -7.60 -12.38
CA ASP A 32 19.44 -6.26 -12.88
C ASP A 32 20.35 -6.26 -14.12
N ALA A 33 21.14 -7.33 -14.31
CA ALA A 33 22.00 -7.50 -15.48
C ALA A 33 21.24 -8.01 -16.73
N VAL A 34 19.94 -8.31 -16.62
CA VAL A 34 19.10 -8.76 -17.74
C VAL A 34 18.15 -7.64 -18.17
N VAL A 35 18.44 -7.01 -19.31
CA VAL A 35 17.61 -5.93 -19.87
C VAL A 35 16.18 -6.42 -20.12
N GLY A 36 15.19 -5.73 -19.52
CA GLY A 36 13.77 -6.03 -19.68
C GLY A 36 13.22 -7.08 -18.71
N LEU A 37 14.08 -7.74 -17.91
CA LEU A 37 13.64 -8.66 -16.85
C LEU A 37 12.90 -7.91 -15.73
N ASP A 38 13.30 -6.67 -15.44
CA ASP A 38 12.62 -5.73 -14.55
C ASP A 38 11.13 -5.61 -14.88
N LYS A 39 10.78 -5.42 -16.16
CA LYS A 39 9.39 -5.30 -16.63
C LYS A 39 8.62 -6.60 -16.50
N PHE A 40 9.30 -7.74 -16.65
CA PHE A 40 8.68 -9.05 -16.48
C PHE A 40 8.41 -9.35 -15.00
N ILE A 41 9.38 -9.06 -14.12
CA ILE A 41 9.23 -9.19 -12.67
C ILE A 41 8.12 -8.24 -12.18
N ALA A 42 8.11 -6.99 -12.63
CA ALA A 42 7.08 -6.00 -12.25
C ALA A 42 5.65 -6.45 -12.60
N LYS A 43 5.46 -7.28 -13.64
CA LYS A 43 4.14 -7.88 -13.95
C LYS A 43 3.72 -8.98 -12.98
N GLN A 44 4.67 -9.62 -12.31
CA GLN A 44 4.39 -10.66 -11.31
C GLN A 44 4.22 -10.08 -9.91
N VAL A 45 4.79 -8.89 -9.65
CA VAL A 45 4.60 -8.20 -8.38
C VAL A 45 3.19 -7.64 -8.32
N VAL A 46 2.41 -8.10 -7.34
CA VAL A 46 1.10 -7.52 -7.05
C VAL A 46 1.32 -6.14 -6.44
N THR A 47 1.00 -5.09 -7.19
CA THR A 47 1.02 -3.71 -6.69
C THR A 47 -0.33 -3.36 -6.08
N TYR A 48 -0.35 -3.10 -4.78
CA TYR A 48 -1.55 -2.60 -4.11
C TYR A 48 -1.56 -1.08 -4.13
N GLN A 49 -2.67 -0.51 -4.59
CA GLN A 49 -2.87 0.94 -4.49
C GLN A 49 -3.28 1.30 -3.06
N PRO A 50 -2.90 2.49 -2.56
CA PRO A 50 -3.42 3.01 -1.30
C PRO A 50 -4.94 3.06 -1.31
N ALA A 51 -5.58 2.71 -0.19
CA ALA A 51 -7.01 2.86 -0.05
C ALA A 51 -7.39 4.34 0.04
N THR A 52 -8.44 4.73 -0.69
CA THR A 52 -9.05 6.05 -0.65
C THR A 52 -10.43 5.98 -0.01
N GLU A 53 -11.11 7.10 0.19
CA GLU A 53 -12.49 7.08 0.68
C GLU A 53 -13.50 6.49 -0.33
N THR A 54 -13.11 6.35 -1.60
CA THR A 54 -13.99 5.90 -2.69
C THR A 54 -13.52 4.63 -3.38
N ALA A 55 -12.30 4.18 -3.13
CA ALA A 55 -11.73 2.98 -3.74
C ALA A 55 -10.96 2.16 -2.71
N ASP A 56 -11.21 0.85 -2.74
CA ASP A 56 -10.52 -0.12 -1.89
C ASP A 56 -9.03 -0.21 -2.23
N GLY A 57 -8.23 -0.53 -1.22
CA GLY A 57 -6.81 -0.84 -1.35
C GLY A 57 -6.45 -2.00 -0.43
N LEU A 58 -5.40 -1.85 0.37
CA LEU A 58 -5.07 -2.80 1.45
C LEU A 58 -6.09 -2.81 2.61
N MET A 59 -6.97 -1.81 2.66
CA MET A 59 -8.17 -1.77 3.50
C MET A 59 -9.37 -1.38 2.63
N THR A 60 -10.58 -1.65 3.11
CA THR A 60 -11.81 -1.23 2.42
C THR A 60 -11.97 0.29 2.47
N ALA A 61 -12.62 0.87 1.45
CA ALA A 61 -13.01 2.27 1.45
C ALA A 61 -13.91 2.61 2.65
N ALA A 62 -14.75 1.65 3.07
CA ALA A 62 -15.61 1.80 4.24
C ALA A 62 -14.81 1.94 5.55
N ASP A 63 -13.77 1.11 5.74
CA ASP A 63 -12.93 1.20 6.94
C ASP A 63 -12.02 2.42 6.89
N LYS A 64 -11.57 2.83 5.69
CA LYS A 64 -10.84 4.09 5.51
C LYS A 64 -11.69 5.30 5.93
N LYS A 65 -12.97 5.35 5.59
CA LYS A 65 -13.88 6.40 6.07
C LYS A 65 -13.97 6.45 7.59
N LYS A 66 -14.18 5.29 8.23
CA LYS A 66 -14.22 5.20 9.71
C LYS A 66 -12.91 5.68 10.35
N LEU A 67 -11.77 5.30 9.78
CA LEU A 67 -10.46 5.71 10.29
C LEU A 67 -10.25 7.23 10.16
N ASN A 68 -10.71 7.84 9.07
CA ASN A 68 -10.62 9.28 8.87
C ASN A 68 -11.50 10.08 9.86
N GLU A 69 -12.52 9.46 10.47
CA GLU A 69 -13.34 10.07 11.52
C GLU A 69 -12.67 10.05 12.91
N ILE A 70 -11.59 9.28 13.10
CA ILE A 70 -10.86 9.23 14.37
C ILE A 70 -9.99 10.49 14.50
N LYS A 71 -10.39 11.40 15.41
CA LYS A 71 -9.60 12.59 15.75
C LYS A 71 -8.31 12.19 16.48
N THR A 72 -7.15 12.65 16.00
CA THR A 72 -5.82 12.30 16.53
C THR A 72 -5.26 13.27 17.58
N ASP A 73 -5.89 14.43 17.75
CA ASP A 73 -5.47 15.53 18.62
C ASP A 73 -6.43 15.70 19.83
N PRO A 74 -6.12 16.56 20.82
CA PRO A 74 -7.02 16.81 21.94
C PRO A 74 -8.44 17.07 21.43
N LEU A 75 -9.39 16.31 21.97
CA LEU A 75 -10.77 16.36 21.49
C LEU A 75 -11.39 17.70 21.91
N ASP A 76 -11.69 18.56 20.95
CA ASP A 76 -12.51 19.77 21.20
C ASP A 76 -13.90 19.41 21.74
N GLY A 77 -14.36 18.19 21.43
CA GLY A 77 -15.56 17.60 22.00
C GLY A 77 -15.96 16.27 21.37
N LEU A 78 -16.82 15.53 22.09
CA LEU A 78 -17.40 14.26 21.69
C LEU A 78 -18.82 14.48 21.14
N LYS A 79 -19.08 13.96 19.93
CA LYS A 79 -20.39 14.07 19.28
C LYS A 79 -21.28 12.86 19.60
N PHE A 80 -22.53 13.12 19.97
CA PHE A 80 -23.56 12.12 20.26
C PHE A 80 -24.79 12.39 19.41
N LYS A 81 -25.25 11.39 18.64
CA LYS A 81 -26.50 11.48 17.89
C LYS A 81 -27.65 10.96 18.73
N SER A 82 -28.67 11.77 18.97
CA SER A 82 -29.89 11.34 19.65
C SER A 82 -30.75 10.46 18.73
N PRO A 83 -31.68 9.66 19.28
CA PRO A 83 -32.63 8.89 18.47
C PRO A 83 -33.46 9.76 17.51
N GLY A 84 -33.69 11.02 17.85
CA GLY A 84 -34.38 12.01 17.00
C GLY A 84 -33.49 12.65 15.93
N GLY A 85 -32.25 12.19 15.75
CA GLY A 85 -31.33 12.64 14.71
C GLY A 85 -30.54 13.91 15.02
N SER A 86 -30.82 14.60 16.13
CA SER A 86 -30.05 15.76 16.57
C SER A 86 -28.67 15.33 17.08
N VAL A 87 -27.63 16.10 16.76
CA VAL A 87 -26.28 15.87 17.27
C VAL A 87 -26.01 16.80 18.46
N PHE A 88 -25.38 16.26 19.50
CA PHE A 88 -24.97 16.96 20.71
C PHE A 88 -23.46 16.85 20.88
N VAL A 89 -22.81 17.90 21.37
CA VAL A 89 -21.37 17.95 21.59
C VAL A 89 -21.10 18.11 23.08
N LEU A 90 -20.30 17.20 23.64
CA LEU A 90 -19.69 17.34 24.96
C LEU A 90 -18.28 17.91 24.81
N SER A 91 -18.03 19.10 25.35
CA SER A 91 -16.71 19.75 25.39
C SER A 91 -16.32 20.12 26.82
N VAL A 92 -15.11 20.65 27.00
CA VAL A 92 -14.61 21.18 28.27
C VAL A 92 -14.30 22.66 28.09
N ASP A 93 -14.78 23.51 29.00
CA ASP A 93 -14.48 24.94 28.98
C ASP A 93 -13.09 25.26 29.56
N ASN A 94 -12.69 26.54 29.53
CA ASN A 94 -11.39 26.98 30.05
C ASN A 94 -11.24 26.82 31.58
N ASP A 95 -12.34 26.61 32.30
CA ASP A 95 -12.35 26.34 33.75
C ASP A 95 -12.35 24.83 34.05
N GLY A 96 -12.27 23.97 33.03
CA GLY A 96 -12.29 22.52 33.17
C GLY A 96 -13.68 21.92 33.41
N LYS A 97 -14.75 22.68 33.18
CA LYS A 97 -16.13 22.22 33.38
C LYS A 97 -16.69 21.60 32.10
N PRO A 98 -17.48 20.52 32.21
CA PRO A 98 -18.14 19.92 31.06
C PRO A 98 -19.24 20.83 30.53
N LEU A 99 -19.25 21.05 29.21
CA LEU A 99 -20.27 21.78 28.48
C LEU A 99 -20.98 20.84 27.50
N PHE A 100 -22.31 20.77 27.57
CA PHE A 100 -23.14 20.04 26.61
C PHE A 100 -23.91 21.02 25.74
N THR A 101 -23.67 21.00 24.43
CA THR A 101 -24.36 21.84 23.45
C THR A 101 -25.04 20.99 22.38
N LYS A 102 -26.09 21.53 21.75
CA LYS A 102 -26.69 20.94 20.56
C LYS A 102 -25.96 21.52 19.34
N GLU A 103 -25.51 20.66 18.42
CA GLU A 103 -24.94 21.11 17.15
C GLU A 103 -26.07 21.77 16.34
N GLU A 104 -25.95 23.07 16.09
CA GLU A 104 -26.85 23.77 15.18
C GLU A 104 -26.50 23.33 13.76
N SER A 105 -27.51 22.85 13.02
CA SER A 105 -27.35 22.60 11.60
C SER A 105 -27.10 23.94 10.93
N ASP A 106 -25.87 24.21 10.51
CA ASP A 106 -25.55 25.37 9.69
C ASP A 106 -26.32 25.23 8.37
N VAL A 107 -27.46 25.91 8.28
CA VAL A 107 -28.20 26.08 7.03
C VAL A 107 -27.67 27.37 6.43
N HIS A 108 -26.64 27.23 5.57
CA HIS A 108 -26.25 28.23 4.59
C HIS A 108 -26.05 27.55 3.23
#